data_AF-A0A6N0HS26-F1
#
_entry.id   AF-A0A6N0HS26-F1
#
_cell.length_a   1.000
_cell.length_b   1.000
_cell.length_c   1.000
_cell.angle_alpha   90.00
_cell.angle_beta   90.00
_cell.angle_gamma   90.00
#
_symmetry.space_group_name_H-M   'P 1'
#
loop_
_entity.id
_entity.type
_entity.pdbx_description
1 polymer ?
#
loop_
_entity_poly.entity_id
_entity_poly.type
_entity_poly.pdbx_seq_one_letter_code
_entity_poly.pdbx_strand_id
1 'polypeptide(L)'
;MTLIDLLIIGVFLYVVFTCYRHTDTLRELGVYRLMLITIAGLGVIALFYMVDLATMHLFPLVMPMARAMEIMHELHLNYMWVVSLVGVGLLVVGLSRLIRVMLPKIASLLQENLSVQEKLERLAGTDTLTNLPNRRLFYQQMERVVALAERSKERMALLFLDLDGFKPVNDQLGHEAGD
;
A
#
# COMPACT_ATOMS: atom_id res chain seq x y z
N MET A 1 25.96 -23.51 15.25
CA MET A 1 25.08 -22.51 14.61
C MET A 1 24.70 -23.01 13.24
N THR A 2 23.41 -23.22 13.02
CA THR A 2 22.84 -23.64 11.74
C THR A 2 22.66 -22.43 10.81
N LEU A 3 22.52 -22.65 9.50
CA LEU A 3 22.23 -21.60 8.52
C LEU A 3 20.95 -20.80 8.87
N ILE A 4 19.99 -21.48 9.50
CA ILE A 4 18.71 -20.92 9.93
C ILE A 4 18.91 -19.87 11.03
N ASP A 5 19.81 -20.13 11.99
CA ASP A 5 20.11 -19.19 13.08
C ASP A 5 20.69 -17.87 12.55
N LEU A 6 21.58 -17.97 11.57
CA LEU A 6 22.20 -16.82 10.90
C LEU A 6 21.18 -15.99 10.11
N LEU A 7 20.22 -16.66 9.46
CA LEU A 7 19.13 -16.01 8.75
C LEU A 7 18.20 -15.24 9.71
N ILE A 8 17.85 -15.84 10.85
CA ILE A 8 16.99 -15.21 11.86
C ILE A 8 17.65 -13.94 12.42
N ILE A 9 18.94 -14.02 12.77
CA ILE A 9 19.70 -12.87 13.27
C ILE A 9 19.81 -11.79 12.20
N GLY A 10 20.08 -12.15 10.95
CA GLY A 10 20.14 -11.22 9.82
C GLY A 10 18.83 -10.49 9.58
N VAL A 11 17.70 -11.22 9.59
CA VAL A 11 16.36 -10.63 9.44
C VAL A 11 16.04 -9.70 10.61
N PHE A 12 16.35 -10.10 11.85
CA PHE A 12 16.13 -9.27 13.03
C PHE A 12 16.92 -7.95 12.95
N LEU A 13 18.21 -8.02 12.64
CA LEU A 13 19.07 -6.84 12.50
C LEU A 13 18.59 -5.94 11.35
N TYR A 14 18.16 -6.53 10.22
CA TYR A 14 17.60 -5.77 9.11
C TYR A 14 16.31 -5.05 9.49
N VAL A 15 15.40 -5.70 10.22
CA VAL A 15 14.15 -5.09 10.71
C VAL A 15 14.47 -3.94 11.65
N VAL A 16 15.36 -4.14 12.63
CA VAL A 16 15.77 -3.09 13.59
C VAL A 16 16.42 -1.91 12.87
N PHE A 17 17.33 -2.18 11.93
CA PHE A 17 18.02 -1.14 11.15
C PHE A 17 17.05 -0.33 10.29
N THR A 18 16.15 -1.00 9.57
CA THR A 18 15.13 -0.35 8.74
C THR A 18 14.21 0.53 9.59
N CYS A 19 13.80 0.02 10.75
CA CYS A 19 13.00 0.75 11.72
C CYS A 19 13.72 1.98 12.28
N TYR A 20 15.01 1.85 12.60
CA TYR A 20 15.84 2.95 13.07
C TYR A 20 15.95 4.07 12.02
N ARG A 21 16.23 3.69 10.76
CA ARG A 21 16.38 4.62 9.64
C ARG A 21 15.10 5.42 9.35
N HIS A 22 13.93 4.86 9.62
CA HIS A 22 12.63 5.49 9.32
C HIS A 22 11.86 5.93 10.57
N THR A 23 12.54 6.13 11.70
CA THR A 23 11.91 6.49 12.97
C THR A 23 11.02 7.74 12.89
N ASP A 24 11.48 8.80 12.23
CA ASP A 24 10.72 10.05 12.12
C ASP A 24 9.44 9.88 11.30
N THR A 25 9.53 9.23 10.13
CA THR A 25 8.37 8.91 9.30
C THR A 25 7.36 8.03 10.04
N LEU A 26 7.84 7.07 10.82
CA LEU A 26 6.99 6.16 11.60
C LEU A 26 6.33 6.86 12.79
N ARG A 27 6.95 7.91 13.33
CA ARG A 27 6.33 8.79 14.35
C ARG A 27 5.23 9.65 13.74
N GLU A 28 5.48 10.27 12.58
CA GLU A 28 4.48 11.05 11.85
C GLU A 28 3.26 10.21 11.44
N LEU A 29 3.48 8.94 11.11
CA LEU A 29 2.42 7.98 10.79
C LEU A 29 1.70 7.43 12.03
N GLY A 30 2.14 7.75 13.25
CA GLY A 30 1.55 7.27 14.50
C GLY A 30 1.76 5.76 14.76
N VAL A 31 2.54 5.08 13.94
CA VAL A 31 2.78 3.62 14.01
C VAL A 31 4.04 3.25 14.80
N TYR A 32 4.85 4.23 15.20
CA TYR A 32 6.08 4.03 15.96
C TYR A 32 5.90 3.17 17.22
N ARG A 33 4.82 3.36 17.97
CA ARG A 33 4.52 2.55 19.18
C ARG A 33 4.27 1.08 18.85
N LEU A 34 3.58 0.82 17.74
CA LEU A 34 3.31 -0.53 17.26
C LEU A 34 4.60 -1.23 16.84
N MET A 35 5.47 -0.50 16.12
CA MET A 35 6.79 -0.98 15.71
C MET A 35 7.65 -1.40 16.92
N LEU A 36 7.70 -0.57 17.97
CA LEU A 36 8.44 -0.90 19.20
C LEU A 36 7.95 -2.20 19.85
N ILE A 37 6.62 -2.41 19.89
CA ILE A 37 6.03 -3.65 20.44
C ILE A 37 6.44 -4.86 19.58
N THR A 38 6.43 -4.72 18.25
CA THR A 38 6.86 -5.81 17.34
C THR A 38 8.34 -6.14 17.51
N ILE A 39 9.21 -5.14 17.61
CA ILE A 39 10.66 -5.35 17.82
C ILE A 39 10.90 -6.01 19.19
N ALA A 40 10.22 -5.55 20.23
CA ALA A 40 10.31 -6.17 21.56
C ALA A 40 9.83 -7.64 21.53
N GLY A 41 8.73 -7.93 20.84
CA GLY A 41 8.23 -9.30 20.67
C GLY A 41 9.21 -10.21 19.93
N LEU A 42 9.79 -9.74 18.82
CA LEU A 42 10.84 -10.47 18.09
C LEU A 42 12.09 -10.69 18.96
N GLY A 43 12.46 -9.72 19.79
CA GLY A 43 13.57 -9.85 20.73
C GLY A 43 13.32 -10.92 21.79
N VAL A 44 12.09 -11.02 22.31
CA VAL A 44 11.70 -12.10 23.25
C VAL A 44 11.80 -13.46 22.57
N ILE A 45 11.27 -13.60 21.35
CA ILE A 45 11.37 -14.87 20.59
C ILE A 45 12.84 -15.25 20.38
N ALA A 46 13.69 -14.31 19.97
CA ALA A 46 15.12 -14.54 19.77
C ALA A 46 15.83 -14.96 21.08
N LEU A 47 15.44 -14.40 22.23
CA LEU A 47 15.96 -14.80 23.53
C LEU A 47 15.61 -16.26 23.86
N PHE A 48 14.37 -16.68 23.63
CA PHE A 48 13.95 -18.07 23.84
C PHE A 48 14.76 -19.04 22.96
N TYR A 49 14.97 -18.71 21.68
CA TYR A 49 15.82 -19.51 20.79
C TYR A 49 17.28 -19.57 21.25
N MET A 50 17.82 -18.46 21.77
CA MET A 50 19.19 -18.47 22.32
C MET A 50 19.32 -19.35 23.56
N VAL A 51 18.32 -19.36 24.44
CA VAL A 51 18.29 -20.25 25.62
C VAL A 51 18.26 -21.71 25.17
N ASP A 52 17.41 -22.05 24.21
CA ASP A 52 17.31 -23.40 23.64
C ASP A 52 18.66 -23.85 23.03
N LEU A 53 19.28 -23.01 22.20
CA LEU A 53 20.60 -23.26 21.64
C LEU A 53 21.69 -23.42 22.72
N ALA A 54 21.65 -22.60 23.77
CA ALA A 54 22.58 -22.71 24.89
C ALA A 54 22.41 -24.03 25.64
N THR A 55 21.16 -24.44 25.92
CA THR A 55 20.87 -25.72 26.57
C THR A 55 21.34 -26.92 25.76
N MET A 56 21.22 -26.87 24.43
CA MET A 56 21.72 -27.90 23.51
C MET A 56 23.23 -28.15 23.66
N HIS A 57 24.01 -27.10 23.95
CA HIS A 57 25.46 -27.20 24.12
C HIS A 57 25.88 -27.44 25.58
N LEU A 58 25.12 -26.94 26.57
CA LEU A 58 25.50 -27.04 27.98
C LEU A 58 25.16 -28.39 28.59
N PHE A 59 24.01 -28.96 28.27
CA PHE A 59 23.49 -30.18 28.92
C PHE A 59 24.40 -31.41 28.75
N PRO A 60 25.00 -31.66 27.57
CA PRO A 60 25.93 -32.77 27.38
C PRO A 60 27.22 -32.68 28.22
N LEU A 61 27.55 -31.51 28.78
CA LEU A 61 28.72 -31.33 29.65
C LEU A 61 28.46 -31.82 31.09
N VAL A 62 27.20 -31.85 31.53
CA VAL A 62 26.82 -32.10 32.93
C VAL A 62 26.19 -33.49 33.12
N MET A 63 25.61 -34.07 32.07
CA MET A 63 24.93 -35.36 32.15
C MET A 63 25.11 -36.20 30.86
N PRO A 64 24.87 -37.53 30.92
CA PRO A 64 25.00 -38.40 29.75
C PRO A 64 24.09 -37.97 28.60
N MET A 65 24.63 -38.05 27.37
CA MET A 65 23.97 -37.56 26.15
C MET A 65 22.56 -38.11 25.94
N ALA A 66 22.32 -39.38 26.25
CA ALA A 66 21.00 -40.01 26.10
C ALA A 66 19.93 -39.32 26.97
N ARG A 67 20.28 -39.02 28.24
CA ARG A 67 19.38 -38.35 29.19
C ARG A 67 19.18 -36.88 28.85
N ALA A 68 20.25 -36.23 28.37
CA ALA A 68 20.17 -34.86 27.88
C ALA A 68 19.23 -34.75 26.68
N MET A 69 19.34 -35.66 25.71
CA MET A 69 18.52 -35.66 24.50
C MET A 69 17.05 -35.92 24.80
N GLU A 70 16.74 -36.80 25.74
CA GLU A 70 15.38 -37.09 26.19
C GLU A 70 14.71 -35.86 26.83
N ILE A 71 15.38 -35.22 27.79
CA ILE A 71 14.89 -34.00 28.45
C ILE A 71 14.76 -32.84 27.45
N MET A 72 15.75 -32.66 26.57
CA MET A 72 15.71 -31.61 25.55
C MET A 72 14.59 -31.83 24.55
N HIS A 73 14.30 -33.07 24.15
CA HIS A 73 13.24 -33.36 23.20
C HIS A 73 11.86 -33.00 23.77
N GLU A 74 11.57 -33.40 25.02
CA GLU A 74 10.32 -33.02 25.69
C GLU A 74 10.21 -31.51 25.92
N LEU A 75 11.29 -30.88 26.39
CA LEU A 75 11.31 -29.45 26.67
C LEU A 75 11.13 -28.64 25.37
N HIS A 76 11.90 -28.93 24.33
CA HIS A 76 11.86 -28.23 23.06
C HIS A 76 10.48 -28.34 22.41
N LEU A 77 9.91 -29.56 22.35
CA LEU A 77 8.57 -29.76 21.80
C LEU A 77 7.51 -28.98 22.58
N ASN A 78 7.61 -28.89 23.91
CA ASN A 78 6.59 -28.23 24.72
C ASN A 78 6.65 -26.70 24.66
N TYR A 79 7.84 -26.08 24.55
CA TYR A 79 7.95 -24.62 24.50
C TYR A 79 7.85 -24.03 23.07
N MET A 80 8.26 -24.78 22.04
CA MET A 80 8.27 -24.31 20.64
C MET A 80 6.90 -23.85 20.13
N TRP A 81 5.83 -24.63 20.38
CA TRP A 81 4.50 -24.30 19.89
C TRP A 81 3.92 -23.07 20.62
N VAL A 82 4.22 -22.90 21.91
CA VAL A 82 3.77 -21.75 22.70
C VAL A 82 4.39 -20.46 22.17
N VAL A 83 5.71 -20.46 21.97
CA VAL A 83 6.45 -19.30 21.43
C VAL A 83 5.96 -18.97 20.01
N SER A 84 5.74 -19.98 19.17
CA SER A 84 5.22 -19.80 17.81
C SER A 84 3.80 -19.21 17.81
N LEU A 85 2.90 -19.72 18.65
CA LEU A 85 1.52 -19.24 18.75
C LEU A 85 1.47 -17.79 19.23
N VAL A 86 2.24 -17.44 20.25
CA VAL A 86 2.34 -16.07 20.78
C VAL A 86 2.93 -15.13 19.72
N GLY A 87 3.98 -15.56 19.02
CA GLY A 87 4.59 -14.79 17.93
C GLY A 87 3.60 -14.49 16.80
N VAL A 88 2.86 -15.51 16.34
CA VAL A 88 1.82 -15.34 15.32
C VAL A 88 0.71 -14.41 15.82
N GLY A 89 0.26 -14.55 17.07
CA GLY A 89 -0.75 -13.68 17.66
C GLY A 89 -0.33 -12.21 17.70
N LEU A 90 0.90 -11.93 18.12
CA LEU A 90 1.45 -10.57 18.13
C LEU A 90 1.56 -9.99 16.71
N LEU A 91 1.97 -10.79 15.72
CA LEU A 91 2.01 -10.38 14.32
C LEU A 91 0.62 -10.03 13.79
N VAL A 92 -0.39 -10.86 14.07
CA VAL A 92 -1.78 -10.62 13.64
C VAL A 92 -2.34 -9.35 14.27
N VAL A 93 -2.13 -9.14 15.57
CA VAL A 93 -2.53 -7.90 16.26
C VAL A 93 -1.78 -6.70 15.70
N GLY A 94 -0.49 -6.85 15.44
CA GLY A 94 0.36 -5.85 14.76
C GLY A 94 -0.22 -5.42 13.42
N LEU A 95 -0.39 -6.37 12.50
CA LEU A 95 -0.92 -6.15 11.17
C LEU A 95 -2.33 -5.56 11.20
N SER A 96 -3.22 -6.07 12.05
CA SER A 96 -4.59 -5.55 12.14
C SER A 96 -4.62 -4.08 12.60
N ARG A 97 -3.74 -3.68 13.54
CA ARG A 97 -3.59 -2.28 13.94
C ARG A 97 -2.98 -1.43 12.83
N LEU A 98 -1.97 -1.93 12.13
CA LEU A 98 -1.35 -1.22 11.01
C LEU A 98 -2.38 -0.91 9.92
N ILE A 99 -3.18 -1.92 9.54
CA ILE A 99 -4.25 -1.77 8.56
C ILE A 99 -5.27 -0.72 9.01
N ARG A 100 -5.71 -0.75 10.28
CA ARG A 100 -6.66 0.25 10.82
C ARG A 100 -6.16 1.70 10.70
N VAL A 101 -4.84 1.91 10.82
CA VAL A 101 -4.24 3.26 10.72
C VAL A 101 -4.01 3.65 9.26
N MET A 102 -3.54 2.72 8.43
CA MET A 102 -3.16 3.02 7.04
C MET A 102 -4.35 3.12 6.09
N LEU A 103 -5.37 2.28 6.26
CA LEU A 103 -6.53 2.22 5.37
C LEU A 103 -7.23 3.58 5.17
N PRO A 104 -7.56 4.35 6.23
CA PRO A 104 -8.19 5.66 6.04
C PRO A 104 -7.25 6.67 5.38
N LYS A 105 -5.93 6.60 5.66
CA LYS A 105 -4.94 7.52 5.09
C LYS A 105 -4.74 7.27 3.58
N ILE A 106 -4.75 5.99 3.18
CA ILE A 106 -4.71 5.61 1.76
C ILE A 106 -6.01 6.07 1.08
N ALA A 107 -7.17 5.83 1.70
CA ALA A 107 -8.45 6.25 1.15
C ALA A 107 -8.53 7.77 0.93
N SER A 108 -8.06 8.58 1.90
CA SER A 108 -8.05 10.04 1.76
C SER A 108 -7.11 10.51 0.66
N LEU A 109 -5.92 9.92 0.54
CA LEU A 109 -4.97 10.24 -0.54
C LEU A 109 -5.52 9.89 -1.92
N LEU A 110 -6.20 8.74 -2.04
CA LEU A 110 -6.87 8.36 -3.28
C LEU A 110 -7.97 9.35 -3.65
N GLN A 111 -8.80 9.73 -2.68
CA GLN A 111 -9.88 10.68 -2.89
C GLN A 111 -9.35 12.06 -3.31
N GLU A 112 -8.28 12.54 -2.66
CA GLU A 112 -7.63 13.79 -3.03
C GLU A 112 -7.10 13.73 -4.47
N ASN A 113 -6.41 12.64 -4.83
CA ASN A 113 -5.86 12.44 -6.17
C ASN A 113 -6.96 12.45 -7.24
N LEU A 114 -8.05 11.71 -7.01
CA LEU A 114 -9.23 11.70 -7.88
C LEU A 114 -9.84 13.09 -8.02
N SER A 115 -9.96 13.85 -6.92
CA SER A 115 -10.50 15.21 -6.98
C SER A 115 -9.62 16.18 -7.77
N VAL A 116 -8.30 16.00 -7.72
CA VAL A 116 -7.33 16.78 -8.50
C VAL A 116 -7.42 16.39 -9.97
N GLN A 117 -7.53 15.10 -10.27
CA GLN A 117 -7.76 14.62 -11.63
C GLN A 117 -9.05 15.19 -12.22
N GLU A 118 -10.17 15.15 -11.50
CA GLU A 118 -11.44 15.75 -11.96
C GLU A 118 -11.31 17.26 -12.20
N LYS A 119 -10.56 17.98 -11.36
CA LYS A 119 -10.31 19.42 -11.56
C LYS A 119 -9.47 19.69 -12.80
N LEU A 120 -8.39 18.93 -13.00
CA LEU A 120 -7.56 19.03 -14.20
C LEU A 120 -8.37 18.69 -15.45
N GLU A 121 -9.22 17.67 -15.37
CA GLU A 121 -10.16 17.33 -16.41
C GLU A 121 -11.18 18.44 -16.67
N ARG A 122 -11.67 19.16 -15.66
CA ARG A 122 -12.55 20.31 -15.91
C ARG A 122 -11.79 21.49 -16.54
N LEU A 123 -10.56 21.75 -16.11
CA LEU A 123 -9.72 22.82 -16.64
C LEU A 123 -9.28 22.56 -18.08
N ALA A 124 -9.04 21.31 -18.45
CA ALA A 124 -8.72 20.90 -19.81
C ALA A 124 -9.97 20.64 -20.69
N GLY A 125 -11.12 21.22 -20.34
CA GLY A 125 -12.41 20.97 -21.00
C GLY A 125 -12.69 21.84 -22.23
N THR A 126 -11.84 22.83 -22.51
CA THR A 126 -12.02 23.76 -23.62
C THR A 126 -10.96 23.56 -24.70
N ASP A 127 -11.34 23.82 -25.94
CA ASP A 127 -10.43 23.95 -27.06
C ASP A 127 -9.74 25.33 -26.99
N THR A 128 -8.41 25.37 -27.13
CA THR A 128 -7.64 26.61 -26.90
C THR A 128 -7.79 27.62 -28.04
N LEU A 129 -8.15 27.18 -29.24
CA LEU A 129 -8.35 28.05 -30.40
C LEU A 129 -9.71 28.74 -30.33
N THR A 130 -10.77 27.97 -30.06
CA THR A 130 -12.16 28.45 -30.13
C THR A 130 -12.75 28.83 -28.78
N ASN A 131 -12.12 28.45 -27.66
CA ASN A 131 -12.67 28.48 -26.29
C ASN A 131 -13.98 27.70 -26.10
N LEU A 132 -14.41 26.92 -27.09
CA LEU A 132 -15.59 26.06 -27.01
C LEU A 132 -15.27 24.79 -26.21
N PRO A 133 -16.29 24.08 -25.68
CA PRO A 133 -16.12 22.76 -25.12
C PRO A 133 -15.41 21.84 -26.13
N ASN A 134 -14.29 21.25 -25.74
CA ASN A 134 -13.61 20.30 -26.60
C ASN A 134 -14.43 19.00 -26.70
N ARG A 135 -14.00 18.10 -27.61
CA ARG A 135 -14.70 16.83 -27.85
C ARG A 135 -14.94 16.03 -26.55
N ARG A 136 -13.99 16.04 -25.62
CA ARG A 136 -14.11 15.32 -24.35
C ARG A 136 -15.21 15.92 -23.46
N LEU A 137 -15.22 17.24 -23.27
CA LEU A 137 -16.25 17.91 -22.48
C LEU A 137 -17.63 17.79 -23.14
N PHE A 138 -17.69 17.84 -24.47
CA PHE A 138 -18.92 17.58 -25.24
C PHE A 138 -19.51 16.20 -24.91
N TYR A 139 -18.73 15.11 -24.98
CA TYR A 139 -19.22 13.76 -24.66
C TYR A 139 -19.70 13.65 -23.20
N GLN A 140 -18.93 14.20 -22.24
CA GLN A 140 -19.32 14.21 -20.83
C GLN A 140 -20.66 14.93 -20.59
N GLN A 141 -20.90 16.05 -21.27
CA GLN A 141 -22.18 16.77 -21.17
C GLN A 141 -23.30 16.01 -21.88
N MET A 142 -23.02 15.42 -23.04
CA MET A 142 -24.00 14.64 -23.80
C MET A 142 -24.51 13.44 -22.99
N GLU A 143 -23.64 12.69 -22.31
CA GLU A 143 -24.05 11.60 -21.41
C GLU A 143 -24.99 12.08 -20.29
N ARG A 144 -24.69 13.23 -19.67
CA ARG A 144 -25.55 13.81 -18.63
C ARG A 144 -26.91 14.23 -19.17
N VAL A 145 -26.95 14.88 -20.34
CA VAL A 145 -28.19 15.35 -20.96
C VAL A 145 -29.05 14.17 -21.42
N VAL A 146 -28.46 13.12 -21.99
CA VAL A 146 -29.17 11.88 -22.35
C VAL A 146 -29.78 11.23 -21.11
N ALA A 147 -28.99 11.02 -20.05
CA ALA A 147 -29.47 10.41 -18.82
C ALA A 147 -30.53 11.27 -18.09
N LEU A 148 -30.48 12.59 -18.26
CA LEU A 148 -31.53 13.49 -17.76
C LEU A 148 -32.82 13.34 -18.56
N ALA A 149 -32.74 13.40 -19.90
CA ALA A 149 -33.88 13.23 -20.80
C ALA A 149 -34.58 11.88 -20.61
N GLU A 150 -33.84 10.79 -20.41
CA GLU A 150 -34.38 9.47 -20.08
C GLU A 150 -35.17 9.48 -18.76
N ARG A 151 -34.65 10.16 -17.73
CA ARG A 151 -35.29 10.25 -16.41
C ARG A 151 -36.49 11.20 -16.38
N SER A 152 -36.42 12.33 -17.07
CA SER A 152 -37.49 13.32 -17.15
C SER A 152 -38.54 13.00 -18.21
N LYS A 153 -38.30 11.99 -19.06
CA LYS A 153 -39.09 11.68 -20.27
C LYS A 153 -39.21 12.87 -21.22
N GLU A 154 -38.21 13.73 -21.24
CA GLU A 154 -38.15 14.88 -22.13
C GLU A 154 -37.43 14.52 -23.44
N ARG A 155 -37.66 15.32 -24.49
CA ARG A 155 -36.98 15.16 -25.78
C ARG A 155 -35.73 16.03 -25.81
N MET A 156 -34.63 15.49 -26.34
CA MET A 156 -33.43 16.26 -26.66
C MET A 156 -33.22 16.33 -28.18
N ALA A 157 -32.50 17.35 -28.62
CA ALA A 157 -32.02 17.48 -30.00
C ALA A 157 -30.51 17.72 -30.01
N LEU A 158 -29.82 17.22 -31.01
CA LEU A 158 -28.39 17.45 -31.25
C LEU A 158 -28.24 18.08 -32.64
N LEU A 159 -27.54 19.21 -32.70
CA LEU A 159 -27.21 19.89 -33.95
C LEU A 159 -25.73 19.66 -34.28
N PHE A 160 -25.45 19.27 -35.52
CA PHE A 160 -24.10 19.17 -36.05
C PHE A 160 -23.88 20.27 -37.09
N LEU A 161 -22.77 21.00 -36.97
CA LEU A 161 -22.40 22.13 -37.81
C LEU A 161 -21.00 21.88 -38.34
N ASP A 162 -20.79 22.13 -39.63
CA ASP A 162 -19.50 22.03 -40.30
C ASP A 162 -19.31 23.23 -41.24
N LEU A 163 -18.05 23.59 -41.52
CA LEU A 163 -17.73 24.71 -42.42
C LEU A 163 -17.50 24.20 -43.84
N ASP A 164 -18.42 24.52 -44.75
CA ASP A 164 -18.29 24.18 -46.16
C ASP A 164 -17.11 24.91 -46.80
N GLY A 165 -16.28 24.18 -47.56
CA GLY A 165 -15.18 24.77 -48.31
C GLY A 165 -14.00 25.29 -47.47
N PHE A 166 -13.87 24.86 -46.21
CA PHE A 166 -12.81 25.35 -45.31
C PHE A 166 -11.38 24.98 -45.76
N LYS A 167 -11.20 23.84 -46.43
CA LYS A 167 -9.88 23.40 -46.91
C LYS A 167 -9.23 24.37 -47.93
N PRO A 168 -9.92 24.79 -49.00
CA PRO A 168 -9.42 25.85 -49.89
C PRO A 168 -9.00 27.15 -49.20
N VAL A 169 -9.66 27.53 -48.10
CA VAL A 169 -9.29 28.74 -47.31
C VAL A 169 -7.91 28.56 -46.70
N ASN A 170 -7.67 27.44 -46.01
CA ASN A 170 -6.36 27.11 -45.44
C ASN A 170 -5.27 26.98 -46.52
N ASP A 171 -5.60 26.34 -47.64
CA ASP A 171 -4.64 26.09 -48.72
C ASP A 171 -4.21 27.39 -49.44
N GLN A 172 -5.08 28.42 -49.48
CA GLN A 172 -4.81 29.69 -50.18
C GLN A 172 -4.33 30.82 -49.26
N LEU A 173 -4.81 30.88 -48.02
CA LEU A 173 -4.57 31.99 -47.08
C LEU A 173 -3.66 31.59 -45.90
N GLY A 174 -3.35 30.30 -45.76
CA GLY A 174 -2.55 29.76 -44.66
C GLY A 174 -3.38 29.39 -43.43
N HIS A 175 -2.83 28.53 -42.58
CA HIS A 175 -3.53 28.00 -41.41
C HIS A 175 -3.92 29.07 -40.38
N GLU A 176 -3.08 30.08 -40.14
CA GLU A 176 -3.42 31.19 -39.22
C GLU A 176 -4.64 32.01 -39.67
N ALA A 177 -5.00 31.97 -40.97
CA ALA A 177 -6.19 32.67 -41.47
C ALA A 177 -7.47 31.84 -41.32
N GLY A 178 -7.35 30.51 -41.19
CA GLY A 178 -8.47 29.62 -40.92
C GLY A 178 -8.68 29.36 -39.42
N ASP A 179 -7.63 29.46 -38.62
CA ASP A 179 -7.66 29.47 -37.14
C ASP A 179 -8.48 30.66 -36.60
#